data_AF-A0A933D527-F1
#
_entry.id   AF-A0A933D527-F1
#
_cell.length_a   1.000
_cell.length_b   1.000
_cell.length_c   1.000
_cell.angle_alpha   90.00
_cell.angle_beta   90.00
_cell.angle_gamma   90.00
#
_symmetry.space_group_name_H-M   'P 1'
#
loop_
_entity.id
_entity.type
_entity.pdbx_description
1 polymer ?
#
loop_
_entity_poly.entity_id
_entity_poly.type
_entity_poly.pdbx_seq_one_letter_code
_entity_poly.pdbx_strand_id
1 'polypeptide(L)'
;MVQIDIIPEKAMVSFIEEKMLTAREEVVKLKPIQEKLKREHDSLEVFYKFAEFKFDLHERIFTVTGKYDKEAYKSKKELTKEKIRFETKRDEYMKVLSQYLSFSKGSYFIAGIPEAAQTTKTNSDGAFVVRLKQGKYALVAHTTRKISDSTEEYYWLVWLSVTQGMQNKILLSNDSLLETNCKDCVVRLSEIPY
;
A
#
# COMPACT_ATOMS: atom_id res chain seq x y z
N MET A 1 2.62 -21.08 10.61
CA MET A 1 2.87 -20.67 12.01
C MET A 1 3.06 -19.16 12.02
N VAL A 2 2.31 -18.45 12.84
CA VAL A 2 2.32 -16.98 12.93
C VAL A 2 2.98 -16.56 14.24
N GLN A 3 3.87 -15.58 14.20
CA GLN A 3 4.45 -14.97 15.41
C GLN A 3 3.48 -13.92 15.96
N ILE A 4 3.31 -13.93 17.28
CA ILE A 4 2.48 -12.99 18.03
C ILE A 4 3.38 -12.26 19.02
N ASP A 5 3.47 -10.94 18.89
CA ASP A 5 4.23 -10.07 19.78
C ASP A 5 3.26 -9.24 20.65
N ILE A 6 3.50 -9.22 21.96
CA ILE A 6 2.69 -8.49 22.93
C ILE A 6 3.49 -7.31 23.46
N ILE A 7 3.03 -6.09 23.18
CA ILE A 7 3.73 -4.86 23.50
C ILE A 7 2.92 -4.05 24.52
N PRO A 8 3.52 -3.55 25.61
CA PRO A 8 2.81 -2.71 26.58
C PRO A 8 2.22 -1.45 25.94
N GLU A 9 1.02 -1.04 26.38
CA GLU A 9 0.32 0.14 25.84
C GLU A 9 1.21 1.38 25.75
N LYS A 10 1.92 1.73 26.84
CA LYS A 10 2.77 2.92 26.86
C LYS A 10 3.81 2.94 25.74
N ALA A 11 4.45 1.80 25.48
CA ALA A 11 5.47 1.71 24.43
C ALA A 11 4.84 1.80 23.03
N MET A 12 3.72 1.10 22.82
CA MET A 12 3.05 1.12 21.53
C MET A 12 2.42 2.48 21.21
N VAL A 13 1.78 3.14 22.17
CA VAL A 13 1.16 4.46 21.95
C VAL A 13 2.18 5.48 21.47
N SER A 14 3.30 5.64 22.19
CA SER A 14 4.33 6.61 21.78
C SER A 14 4.89 6.31 20.39
N PHE A 15 5.13 5.03 20.08
CA PHE A 15 5.62 4.61 18.77
C PHE A 15 4.61 4.90 17.65
N ILE A 16 3.32 4.62 17.87
CA ILE A 16 2.28 4.84 16.86
C ILE A 16 1.98 6.32 16.66
N GLU A 17 2.00 7.13 17.73
CA GLU A 17 1.87 8.57 17.63
C GLU A 17 2.97 9.18 16.75
N GLU A 18 4.23 8.76 16.94
CA GLU A 18 5.36 9.20 16.12
C GLU A 18 5.21 8.77 14.65
N LYS A 19 4.84 7.51 14.41
CA LYS A 19 4.59 6.97 13.06
C LYS A 19 3.45 7.71 12.37
N MET A 20 2.35 7.98 13.08
CA MET A 20 1.18 8.69 12.54
C MET A 20 1.51 10.16 12.23
N LEU A 21 2.27 10.82 13.09
CA LEU A 21 2.73 12.20 12.83
C LEU A 21 3.58 12.25 11.57
N THR A 22 4.58 11.37 11.47
CA THR A 22 5.46 11.28 10.29
C THR A 22 4.66 10.97 9.02
N ALA A 23 3.75 9.99 9.07
CA ALA A 23 2.90 9.62 7.94
C ALA A 23 2.03 10.80 7.47
N ARG A 24 1.42 11.55 8.40
CA ARG A 24 0.61 12.73 8.06
C ARG A 24 1.45 13.82 7.39
N GLU A 25 2.61 14.14 7.94
CA GLU A 25 3.51 15.16 7.38
C GLU A 25 3.96 14.80 5.96
N GLU A 26 4.36 13.55 5.74
CA GLU A 26 4.83 13.08 4.43
C GLU A 26 3.69 12.99 3.41
N VAL A 27 2.51 12.50 3.81
CA VAL A 27 1.32 12.46 2.94
C VAL A 27 0.91 13.89 2.52
N VAL A 28 0.92 14.86 3.43
CA VAL A 28 0.63 16.26 3.12
C VAL A 28 1.64 16.84 2.12
N LYS A 29 2.93 16.53 2.26
CA LYS A 29 3.97 16.96 1.31
C LYS A 29 3.81 16.32 -0.06
N LEU A 30 3.50 15.02 -0.10
CA LEU A 30 3.45 14.23 -1.33
C LEU A 30 2.15 14.44 -2.11
N LYS A 31 1.02 14.71 -1.46
CA LYS A 31 -0.30 14.88 -2.09
C LYS A 31 -0.32 15.86 -3.27
N PRO A 32 0.13 17.13 -3.14
CA PRO A 32 0.11 18.06 -4.27
C PRO A 32 1.03 17.62 -5.42
N ILE A 33 2.14 16.93 -5.12
CA ILE A 33 3.06 16.40 -6.13
C ILE A 33 2.39 15.24 -6.89
N GLN A 34 1.77 14.32 -6.15
CA GLN A 34 1.02 13.19 -6.71
C GLN A 34 -0.11 13.68 -7.62
N GLU A 35 -0.90 14.65 -7.17
CA GLU A 35 -2.00 15.20 -7.96
C GLU A 35 -1.53 15.91 -9.23
N LYS A 36 -0.42 16.67 -9.14
CA LYS A 36 0.19 17.32 -10.31
C LYS A 36 0.66 16.29 -11.32
N LEU A 37 1.41 15.28 -10.88
CA LEU A 37 1.93 14.23 -11.76
C LEU A 37 0.79 13.40 -12.37
N LYS A 38 -0.28 13.14 -11.61
CA LYS A 38 -1.48 12.48 -12.13
C LYS A 38 -2.10 13.28 -13.28
N ARG A 39 -2.32 14.59 -13.10
CA ARG A 39 -2.87 15.46 -14.17
C ARG A 39 -1.98 15.48 -15.42
N GLU A 40 -0.66 15.55 -15.24
CA GLU A 40 0.30 15.50 -16.36
C GLU A 40 0.27 14.15 -17.07
N HIS A 41 0.23 13.05 -16.31
CA HIS A 41 0.11 11.69 -16.82
C HIS A 41 -1.17 11.50 -17.64
N ASP A 42 -2.33 11.86 -17.06
CA ASP A 42 -3.64 11.69 -17.69
C ASP A 42 -3.74 12.52 -18.97
N SER A 43 -3.15 13.73 -18.98
CA SER A 43 -3.07 14.55 -20.20
C SER A 43 -2.20 13.89 -21.28
N LEU A 44 -1.05 13.31 -20.92
CA LEU A 44 -0.16 12.63 -21.87
C LEU A 44 -0.76 11.32 -22.40
N GLU A 45 -1.57 10.62 -21.61
CA GLU A 45 -2.29 9.44 -22.06
C GLU A 45 -3.21 9.76 -23.25
N VAL A 46 -3.91 10.90 -23.19
CA VAL A 46 -4.77 11.37 -24.30
C VAL A 46 -3.94 11.64 -25.56
N PHE A 47 -2.80 12.32 -25.43
CA PHE A 47 -1.92 12.59 -26.57
C PHE A 47 -1.32 11.31 -27.17
N TYR A 48 -0.90 10.37 -26.31
CA TYR A 48 -0.39 9.07 -26.72
C TYR A 48 -1.44 8.28 -27.52
N LYS A 49 -2.66 8.13 -26.97
CA LYS A 49 -3.77 7.43 -27.65
C LYS A 49 -4.15 8.09 -28.98
N PHE A 50 -4.11 9.42 -29.04
CA PHE A 50 -4.39 10.13 -30.29
C PHE A 50 -3.29 9.90 -31.35
N ALA A 51 -2.02 9.89 -30.95
CA ALA A 51 -0.91 9.58 -31.85
C ALA A 51 -0.95 8.12 -32.33
N GLU A 52 -1.35 7.18 -31.45
CA GLU A 52 -1.55 5.77 -31.76
C GLU A 52 -2.66 5.60 -32.81
N PHE A 53 -3.83 6.22 -32.58
CA PHE A 53 -4.93 6.22 -33.53
C PHE A 53 -4.54 6.80 -34.91
N LYS A 54 -3.82 7.92 -34.94
CA LYS A 54 -3.32 8.51 -36.20
C LYS A 54 -2.40 7.55 -36.94
N PHE A 55 -1.45 6.93 -36.23
CA PHE A 55 -0.52 5.98 -36.83
C PHE A 55 -1.27 4.79 -37.43
N ASP A 56 -2.19 4.19 -36.68
CA ASP A 56 -3.01 3.06 -37.13
C ASP A 56 -3.84 3.40 -38.38
N LEU A 57 -4.39 4.62 -38.44
CA LEU A 57 -5.14 5.08 -39.61
C LEU A 57 -4.24 5.15 -40.85
N HIS A 58 -3.05 5.73 -40.73
CA HIS A 58 -2.08 5.82 -41.83
C HIS A 58 -1.56 4.45 -42.25
N GLU A 59 -1.30 3.55 -41.30
CA GLU A 59 -0.86 2.19 -41.59
C GLU A 59 -1.93 1.43 -42.39
N ARG A 60 -3.21 1.53 -42.00
CA ARG A 60 -4.32 0.94 -42.76
C ARG A 60 -4.44 1.49 -44.18
N ILE A 61 -4.30 2.80 -44.36
CA ILE A 61 -4.30 3.43 -45.70
C ILE A 61 -3.15 2.89 -46.54
N PHE A 62 -1.95 2.76 -45.96
CA PHE A 62 -0.80 2.17 -46.65
C PHE A 62 -1.08 0.72 -47.07
N THR A 63 -1.60 -0.13 -46.17
CA THR A 63 -1.92 -1.53 -46.46
C THR A 63 -2.92 -1.66 -47.61
N VAL A 64 -3.92 -0.78 -47.68
CA VAL A 64 -4.96 -0.81 -48.72
C VAL A 64 -4.43 -0.26 -50.06
N THR A 65 -3.62 0.79 -50.04
CA THR A 65 -3.22 1.51 -51.27
C THR A 65 -1.89 1.05 -51.86
N GLY A 66 -1.03 0.40 -51.06
CA GLY A 66 0.31 -0.05 -51.45
C GLY A 66 1.29 1.08 -51.77
N LYS A 67 0.94 2.35 -51.52
CA LYS A 67 1.77 3.51 -51.84
C LYS A 67 2.48 3.99 -50.59
N TYR A 68 3.79 4.22 -50.69
CA TYR A 68 4.59 4.82 -49.63
C TYR A 68 3.94 6.11 -49.10
N ASP A 69 3.58 6.10 -47.83
CA ASP A 69 2.93 7.21 -47.16
C ASP A 69 3.94 7.95 -46.26
N LYS A 70 4.36 9.14 -46.71
CA LYS A 70 5.21 10.03 -45.92
C LYS A 70 4.54 10.43 -44.59
N GLU A 71 3.20 10.47 -44.56
CA GLU A 71 2.45 10.79 -43.35
C GLU A 71 2.48 9.62 -42.36
N ALA A 72 2.50 8.36 -42.81
CA ALA A 72 2.74 7.20 -41.94
C ALA A 72 4.10 7.25 -41.24
N TYR A 73 5.14 7.71 -41.93
CA TYR A 73 6.46 7.90 -41.32
C TYR A 73 6.45 9.02 -40.26
N LYS A 74 5.79 10.15 -40.55
CA LYS A 74 5.66 11.27 -39.60
C LYS A 74 4.84 10.87 -38.38
N SER A 75 3.70 10.21 -38.56
CA SER A 75 2.84 9.76 -37.46
C SER A 75 3.54 8.71 -36.59
N LYS A 76 4.35 7.80 -37.17
CA LYS A 76 5.19 6.87 -36.40
C LYS A 76 6.21 7.60 -35.52
N LYS A 77 6.86 8.65 -36.05
CA LYS A 77 7.81 9.47 -35.28
C LYS A 77 7.11 10.23 -34.15
N GLU A 78 5.92 10.76 -34.40
CA GLU A 78 5.06 11.41 -33.39
C GLU A 78 4.65 10.41 -32.29
N LEU A 79 4.17 9.23 -32.68
CA LEU A 79 3.81 8.13 -31.76
C LEU A 79 4.98 7.75 -30.84
N THR A 80 6.17 7.52 -31.40
CA THR A 80 7.35 7.19 -30.58
C THR A 80 7.69 8.30 -29.59
N LYS A 81 7.60 9.57 -30.02
CA LYS A 81 7.86 10.72 -29.15
C LYS A 81 6.85 10.79 -28.00
N GLU A 82 5.56 10.67 -28.29
CA GLU A 82 4.51 10.75 -27.27
C GLU A 82 4.53 9.52 -26.35
N LYS A 83 4.86 8.33 -26.87
CA LYS A 83 5.07 7.12 -26.06
C LYS A 83 6.16 7.32 -25.01
N ILE A 84 7.34 7.81 -25.41
CA ILE A 84 8.45 8.06 -24.48
C ILE A 84 8.05 9.07 -23.41
N ARG A 85 7.36 10.16 -23.78
CA ARG A 85 6.87 11.16 -22.83
C ARG A 85 5.88 10.57 -21.84
N PHE A 86 4.92 9.78 -22.33
CA PHE A 86 3.91 9.11 -21.52
C PHE A 86 4.55 8.13 -20.54
N GLU A 87 5.43 7.23 -21.01
CA GLU A 87 6.11 6.23 -20.17
C GLU A 87 6.98 6.89 -19.11
N THR A 88 7.75 7.93 -19.47
CA THR A 88 8.57 8.68 -18.51
C THR A 88 7.71 9.29 -17.40
N LYS A 89 6.59 9.93 -17.77
CA LYS A 89 5.70 10.57 -16.80
C LYS A 89 4.95 9.54 -15.95
N ARG A 90 4.56 8.40 -16.54
CA ARG A 90 3.96 7.27 -15.81
C ARG A 90 4.91 6.76 -14.74
N ASP A 91 6.19 6.58 -15.07
CA ASP A 91 7.16 6.06 -14.11
C ASP A 91 7.42 7.07 -12.97
N GLU A 92 7.48 8.37 -13.27
CA GLU A 92 7.53 9.44 -12.25
C GLU A 92 6.28 9.41 -11.34
N TYR A 93 5.09 9.33 -11.94
CA TYR A 93 3.82 9.27 -11.21
C TYR A 93 3.74 8.04 -10.31
N MET A 94 4.06 6.85 -10.84
CA MET A 94 4.02 5.59 -10.10
C MET A 94 5.01 5.56 -8.94
N LYS A 95 6.19 6.18 -9.10
CA LYS A 95 7.15 6.31 -8.01
C LYS A 95 6.59 7.12 -6.85
N VAL A 96 6.00 8.29 -7.13
CA VAL A 96 5.40 9.14 -6.10
C VAL A 96 4.16 8.50 -5.50
N LEU A 97 3.30 7.87 -6.32
CA LEU A 97 2.12 7.15 -5.85
C LEU A 97 2.49 6.00 -4.90
N SER A 98 3.53 5.24 -5.23
CA SER A 98 4.02 4.15 -4.39
C SER A 98 4.51 4.65 -3.03
N GLN A 99 5.28 5.74 -3.00
CA GLN A 99 5.73 6.38 -1.75
C GLN A 99 4.55 6.91 -0.94
N TYR A 100 3.63 7.59 -1.61
CA TYR A 100 2.42 8.15 -1.02
C TYR A 100 1.55 7.08 -0.34
N LEU A 101 1.30 5.97 -1.04
CA LEU A 101 0.52 4.85 -0.51
C LEU A 101 1.31 3.97 0.47
N SER A 102 2.64 4.09 0.55
CA SER A 102 3.43 3.28 1.49
C SER A 102 3.06 3.53 2.95
N PHE A 103 2.62 4.75 3.27
CA PHE A 103 2.21 5.14 4.62
C PHE A 103 0.88 4.52 5.08
N SER A 104 0.11 3.89 4.17
CA SER A 104 -1.14 3.20 4.53
C SER A 104 -0.94 1.70 4.71
N LYS A 105 0.26 1.19 4.45
CA LYS A 105 0.55 -0.25 4.52
C LYS A 105 0.85 -0.65 5.96
N GLY A 106 0.34 -1.80 6.39
CA GLY A 106 0.65 -2.34 7.72
C GLY A 106 2.17 -2.50 7.95
N SER A 107 2.94 -2.81 6.90
CA SER A 107 4.40 -2.90 6.95
C SER A 107 5.09 -1.62 7.46
N TYR A 108 4.55 -0.44 7.18
CA TYR A 108 5.10 0.82 7.69
C TYR A 108 4.97 0.93 9.23
N PHE A 109 3.83 0.48 9.76
CA PHE A 109 3.51 0.56 11.18
C PHE A 109 4.14 -0.56 12.00
N ILE A 110 4.45 -1.71 11.41
CA ILE A 110 5.16 -2.78 12.13
C ILE A 110 6.69 -2.66 12.03
N ALA A 111 7.21 -1.83 11.12
CA ALA A 111 8.64 -1.62 10.97
C ALA A 111 9.21 -0.87 12.18
N GLY A 112 10.06 -1.55 12.94
CA GLY A 112 10.72 -1.00 14.13
C GLY A 112 9.82 -0.95 15.37
N ILE A 113 8.84 -1.86 15.49
CA ILE A 113 8.01 -1.96 16.69
C ILE A 113 8.86 -2.06 17.97
N PRO A 114 8.37 -1.51 19.09
CA PRO A 114 9.04 -1.64 20.38
C PRO A 114 9.25 -3.11 20.78
N GLU A 115 10.22 -3.34 21.66
CA GLU A 115 10.48 -4.67 22.20
C GLU A 115 9.22 -5.27 22.84
N ALA A 116 8.91 -6.51 22.46
CA ALA A 116 7.77 -7.22 22.98
C ALA A 116 8.02 -7.62 24.45
N ALA A 117 7.04 -7.36 25.32
CA ALA A 117 7.06 -7.89 26.68
C ALA A 117 6.93 -9.43 26.68
N GLN A 118 6.29 -9.99 25.66
CA GLN A 118 6.21 -11.42 25.42
C GLN A 118 6.00 -11.72 23.94
N THR A 119 6.67 -12.75 23.44
CA THR A 119 6.49 -13.28 22.09
C THR A 119 6.02 -14.73 22.19
N THR A 120 5.07 -15.10 21.34
CA THR A 120 4.61 -16.49 21.20
C THR A 120 4.36 -16.82 19.73
N LYS A 121 4.02 -18.07 19.44
CA LYS A 121 3.72 -18.56 18.10
C LYS A 121 2.44 -19.37 18.11
N THR A 122 1.68 -19.28 17.02
CA THR A 122 0.47 -20.09 16.86
C THR A 122 0.83 -21.57 16.69
N ASN A 123 -0.04 -22.46 17.14
CA ASN A 123 0.04 -23.88 16.85
C ASN A 123 -0.41 -24.18 15.39
N SER A 124 -0.53 -25.47 15.04
CA SER A 124 -1.02 -25.94 13.74
C SER A 124 -2.43 -25.47 13.40
N ASP A 125 -3.24 -25.22 14.42
CA ASP A 125 -4.66 -24.85 14.28
C ASP A 125 -4.85 -23.32 14.28
N GLY A 126 -3.76 -22.55 14.30
CA GLY A 126 -3.79 -21.08 14.37
C GLY A 126 -4.10 -20.52 15.77
N ALA A 127 -4.18 -21.36 16.80
CA ALA A 127 -4.42 -20.94 18.18
C ALA A 127 -3.11 -20.58 18.90
N PHE A 128 -3.20 -19.68 19.88
CA PHE A 128 -2.10 -19.35 20.78
C PHE A 128 -2.64 -19.12 22.21
N VAL A 129 -1.75 -19.27 23.20
CA VAL A 129 -2.06 -18.97 24.60
C VAL A 129 -0.89 -18.18 25.18
N VAL A 130 -1.22 -17.10 25.87
CA VAL A 130 -0.25 -16.22 26.52
C VAL A 130 -0.75 -15.84 27.91
N ARG A 131 0.15 -15.77 28.90
CA ARG A 131 -0.18 -15.37 30.28
C ARG A 131 0.41 -14.00 30.54
N LEU A 132 -0.47 -13.01 30.66
CA LEU A 132 -0.09 -11.61 30.84
C LEU A 132 -0.51 -11.12 32.23
N LYS A 133 0.20 -10.11 32.74
CA LYS A 133 -0.24 -9.36 33.91
C LYS A 133 -1.46 -8.49 33.53
N GLN A 134 -2.19 -8.02 34.53
CA GLN A 134 -3.25 -7.04 34.31
C GLN A 134 -2.67 -5.79 33.64
N GLY A 135 -3.37 -5.28 32.63
CA GLY A 135 -2.94 -4.10 31.86
C GLY A 135 -3.51 -4.09 30.45
N LYS A 136 -3.16 -3.07 29.70
CA LYS A 136 -3.49 -2.95 28.28
C LYS A 136 -2.23 -3.14 27.43
N TYR A 137 -2.39 -3.87 26.34
CA TYR A 137 -1.32 -4.30 25.46
C TYR A 137 -1.76 -4.15 24.01
N ALA A 138 -0.80 -3.94 23.12
CA ALA A 138 -0.99 -4.18 21.70
C ALA A 138 -0.55 -5.59 21.37
N LEU A 139 -1.38 -6.29 20.60
CA LEU A 139 -1.04 -7.54 19.96
C LEU A 139 -0.64 -7.24 18.52
N VAL A 140 0.56 -7.66 18.15
CA VAL A 140 1.08 -7.58 16.79
C VAL A 140 1.17 -8.99 16.21
N ALA A 141 0.65 -9.18 15.00
CA ALA A 141 0.84 -10.41 14.26
C ALA A 141 1.08 -10.09 12.79
N HIS A 142 1.93 -10.88 12.14
CA HIS A 142 2.22 -10.78 10.72
C HIS A 142 2.30 -12.16 10.09
N THR A 143 1.67 -12.33 8.93
CA THR A 143 1.86 -13.51 8.10
C THR A 143 1.89 -13.15 6.63
N THR A 144 2.55 -14.00 5.85
CA THR A 144 2.60 -13.90 4.40
C THR A 144 2.04 -15.16 3.77
N ARG A 145 1.34 -14.99 2.64
CA ARG A 145 0.79 -16.09 1.85
C ARG A 145 1.21 -15.90 0.40
N LYS A 146 1.85 -16.93 -0.17
CA LYS A 146 2.17 -16.95 -1.60
C LYS A 146 0.99 -17.54 -2.38
N ILE A 147 0.53 -16.83 -3.41
CA ILE A 147 -0.51 -17.26 -4.34
C ILE A 147 0.04 -17.08 -5.76
N SER A 148 0.38 -18.18 -6.43
CA SER A 148 1.03 -18.18 -7.74
C SER A 148 2.27 -17.26 -7.75
N ASP A 149 2.17 -16.12 -8.41
CA ASP A 149 3.23 -15.13 -8.60
C ASP A 149 3.11 -13.91 -7.67
N SER A 150 2.10 -13.87 -6.80
CA SER A 150 1.90 -12.80 -5.81
C SER A 150 2.13 -13.26 -4.38
N THR A 151 2.58 -12.33 -3.54
CA THR A 151 2.65 -12.50 -2.09
C THR A 151 1.66 -11.56 -1.45
N GLU A 152 0.73 -12.11 -0.67
CA GLU A 152 -0.15 -11.36 0.20
C GLU A 152 0.49 -11.24 1.59
N GLU A 153 0.42 -10.05 2.17
CA GLU A 153 0.91 -9.77 3.51
C GLU A 153 -0.28 -9.36 4.37
N TYR A 154 -0.33 -9.87 5.59
CA TYR A 154 -1.42 -9.63 6.52
C TYR A 154 -0.85 -9.11 7.83
N TYR A 155 -1.34 -7.96 8.28
CA TYR A 155 -0.89 -7.28 9.48
C TYR A 155 -2.04 -7.09 10.45
N TRP A 156 -1.89 -7.63 11.66
CA TRP A 156 -2.78 -7.34 12.78
C TRP A 156 -2.05 -6.49 13.79
N LEU A 157 -2.67 -5.37 14.17
CA LEU A 157 -2.21 -4.52 15.25
C LEU A 157 -3.43 -4.09 16.06
N VAL A 158 -3.71 -4.83 17.14
CA VAL A 158 -4.98 -4.72 17.88
C VAL A 158 -4.75 -4.51 19.38
N TRP A 159 -5.62 -3.71 20.01
CA TRP A 159 -5.60 -3.49 21.44
C TRP A 159 -6.20 -4.70 22.19
N LEU A 160 -5.59 -5.04 23.32
CA LEU A 160 -6.03 -6.07 24.25
C LEU A 160 -5.99 -5.53 25.68
N SER A 161 -7.09 -5.65 26.42
CA SER A 161 -7.16 -5.30 27.85
C SER A 161 -7.28 -6.56 28.70
N VAL A 162 -6.28 -6.82 29.53
CA VAL A 162 -6.20 -7.98 30.43
C VAL A 162 -6.68 -7.57 31.81
N THR A 163 -7.71 -8.23 32.32
CA THR A 163 -8.25 -8.04 33.68
C THR A 163 -7.96 -9.27 34.52
N GLN A 164 -7.69 -9.09 35.81
CA GLN A 164 -7.38 -10.19 36.71
C GLN A 164 -8.53 -11.21 36.76
N GLY A 165 -8.21 -12.49 36.61
CA GLY A 165 -9.17 -13.59 36.68
C GLY A 165 -10.02 -13.80 35.42
N MET A 166 -9.87 -12.99 34.37
CA MET A 166 -10.59 -13.18 33.11
C MET A 166 -9.70 -13.84 32.04
N GLN A 167 -10.25 -14.85 31.38
CA GLN A 167 -9.67 -15.38 30.15
C GLN A 167 -10.24 -14.60 28.96
N ASN A 168 -9.41 -13.78 28.33
CA ASN A 168 -9.78 -13.11 27.09
C ASN A 168 -9.60 -14.06 25.91
N LYS A 169 -10.57 -14.06 25.00
CA LYS A 169 -10.47 -14.72 23.69
C LYS A 169 -10.45 -13.63 22.64
N ILE A 170 -9.41 -13.64 21.81
CA ILE A 170 -9.30 -12.77 20.64
C ILE A 170 -9.19 -13.65 19.40
N LEU A 171 -9.92 -13.27 18.34
CA LEU A 171 -9.83 -13.88 17.04
C LEU A 171 -9.16 -12.88 16.11
N LEU A 172 -8.05 -13.29 15.50
CA LEU A 172 -7.40 -12.53 14.43
C LEU A 172 -7.95 -13.06 13.11
N SER A 173 -8.82 -12.27 12.48
CA SER A 173 -9.41 -12.57 11.18
C SER A 173 -9.11 -11.46 10.17
N ASN A 174 -9.53 -11.64 8.92
CA ASN A 174 -9.42 -10.61 7.90
C ASN A 174 -10.20 -9.33 8.27
N ASP A 175 -11.21 -9.42 9.14
CA ASP A 175 -12.00 -8.27 9.59
C ASP A 175 -11.23 -7.39 10.59
N SER A 176 -10.24 -7.96 11.28
CA SER A 176 -9.39 -7.26 12.26
C SER A 176 -8.02 -6.86 11.71
N LEU A 177 -7.84 -6.86 10.38
CA LEU A 177 -6.60 -6.39 9.76
C LEU A 177 -6.41 -4.89 9.99
N LEU A 178 -5.16 -4.44 10.02
CA LEU A 178 -4.83 -3.03 10.19
C LEU A 178 -5.50 -2.18 9.10
N GLU A 179 -5.54 -2.68 7.86
CA GLU A 179 -6.13 -1.99 6.71
C GLU A 179 -7.67 -1.82 6.79
N THR A 180 -8.38 -2.55 7.66
CA THR A 180 -9.84 -2.46 7.76
C THR A 180 -10.33 -1.35 8.69
N ASN A 181 -9.43 -0.61 9.34
CA ASN A 181 -9.77 0.38 10.38
C ASN A 181 -10.70 -0.19 11.46
N CYS A 182 -10.43 -1.42 11.88
CA CYS A 182 -11.24 -2.12 12.87
C CYS A 182 -11.34 -1.32 14.20
N LYS A 183 -12.44 -1.49 14.94
CA LYS A 183 -12.69 -0.75 16.19
C LYS A 183 -11.55 -0.91 17.21
N ASP A 184 -10.97 -2.11 17.26
CA ASP A 184 -9.92 -2.48 18.20
C ASP A 184 -8.52 -2.30 17.62
N CYS A 185 -8.41 -1.77 16.39
CA CYS A 185 -7.13 -1.54 15.73
C CYS A 185 -6.38 -0.42 16.44
N VAL A 186 -5.08 -0.62 16.59
CA VAL A 186 -4.17 0.34 17.23
C VAL A 186 -4.02 1.60 16.37
N VAL A 187 -3.99 1.41 15.05
CA VAL A 187 -3.86 2.48 14.05
C VAL A 187 -5.22 2.78 13.45
N ARG A 188 -5.51 4.06 13.26
CA ARG A 188 -6.67 4.55 12.51
C ARG A 188 -6.19 5.22 11.24
N LEU A 189 -6.09 4.45 10.16
CA LEU A 189 -5.62 4.94 8.86
C LEU A 189 -6.53 6.03 8.29
N SER A 190 -7.80 6.07 8.70
CA SER A 190 -8.74 7.14 8.35
C SER A 190 -8.30 8.53 8.84
N GLU A 191 -7.37 8.60 9.79
CA GLU A 191 -6.83 9.87 10.29
C GLU A 191 -5.59 10.35 9.49
N ILE A 192 -5.18 9.64 8.44
CA ILE A 192 -4.14 10.06 7.52
C ILE A 192 -4.82 10.73 6.31
N PRO A 193 -4.42 11.96 5.92
CA PRO A 193 -5.15 12.76 4.94
C PRO A 193 -4.81 12.39 3.50
N TYR A 194 -5.13 11.15 3.12
CA TYR A 194 -5.10 10.72 1.72
C TYR A 194 -6.03 11.59 0.85
#